data_AF-A0A938FWK1-F1
#
_entry.id   AF-A0A938FWK1-F1
#
_cell.length_a   1.000
_cell.length_b   1.000
_cell.length_c   1.000
_cell.angle_alpha   90.00
_cell.angle_beta   90.00
_cell.angle_gamma   90.00
#
_symmetry.space_group_name_H-M   'P 1'
#
loop_
_entity.id
_entity.type
_entity.pdbx_description
1 polymer ?
#
loop_
_entity_poly.entity_id
_entity_poly.type
_entity_poly.pdbx_seq_one_letter_code
_entity_poly.pdbx_strand_id
1 'polypeptide(L)'
;VVVAWGYFLLQGVRDPLGGINSLWPLFGIANQLLAAIALCVATTILIKMHGARYMWITCAPLAWLIVVTFTAGYQKIFSPLPALGFLAQAARLETVLASGSLSAAQAAETQALIFNARLDAVVCGLFLVLVTAILLDSIRLWIGILRGTRERAVREAPFILSRLSPEET
;
A
#
# COMPACT_ATOMS: atom_id res chain seq x y z
N VAL A 1 -8.72 -19.49 2.90
CA VAL A 1 -8.12 -18.30 3.57
C VAL A 1 -7.30 -18.71 4.78
N VAL A 2 -7.87 -19.33 5.83
CA VAL A 2 -7.14 -19.71 7.06
C VAL A 2 -5.96 -20.65 6.81
N VAL A 3 -6.14 -21.69 5.99
CA VAL A 3 -5.05 -22.64 5.65
C VAL A 3 -3.93 -21.96 4.84
N ALA A 4 -4.27 -21.03 3.94
CA ALA A 4 -3.28 -20.31 3.14
C ALA A 4 -2.45 -19.35 4.00
N TRP A 5 -3.09 -18.63 4.93
CA TRP A 5 -2.39 -17.81 5.92
C TRP A 5 -1.56 -18.65 6.89
N GLY A 6 -2.08 -19.80 7.34
CA GLY A 6 -1.34 -20.73 8.19
C GLY A 6 -0.09 -21.30 7.51
N TYR A 7 -0.20 -21.68 6.24
CA TYR A 7 0.93 -22.12 5.42
C TYR A 7 1.94 -20.98 5.22
N PHE A 8 1.48 -19.78 4.90
CA PHE A 8 2.34 -18.60 4.72
C PHE A 8 3.14 -18.27 5.99
N LEU A 9 2.49 -18.29 7.16
CA LEU A 9 3.17 -18.09 8.45
C LEU A 9 4.16 -19.22 8.76
N LEU A 10 3.78 -20.47 8.49
CA LEU A 10 4.66 -21.62 8.68
C LEU A 10 5.90 -21.53 7.78
N GLN A 11 5.74 -21.14 6.52
CA GLN A 11 6.87 -20.88 5.61
C GLN A 11 7.73 -19.73 6.14
N GLY A 12 7.10 -18.63 6.54
CA GLY A 12 7.80 -17.46 7.07
C GLY A 12 8.61 -17.74 8.35
N VAL A 13 8.14 -18.61 9.24
CA VAL A 13 8.85 -19.03 10.46
C VAL A 13 9.94 -20.07 10.16
N ARG A 14 9.69 -20.97 9.20
CA ARG A 14 10.64 -22.04 8.86
C ARG A 14 11.75 -21.60 7.92
N ASP A 15 11.62 -20.44 7.28
CA ASP A 15 12.63 -19.90 6.38
C ASP A 15 13.78 -19.23 7.18
N PRO A 16 14.98 -19.86 7.25
CA PRO A 16 16.12 -19.32 7.97
C PRO A 16 16.67 -18.03 7.34
N LEU A 17 16.23 -17.68 6.12
CA LEU A 17 16.72 -16.56 5.33
C LEU A 17 16.04 -15.22 5.68
N GLY A 18 15.12 -15.23 6.65
CA GLY A 18 14.42 -14.02 7.06
C GLY A 18 13.26 -13.65 6.13
N GLY A 19 12.57 -14.65 5.58
CA GLY A 19 11.35 -14.47 4.78
C GLY A 19 10.31 -13.57 5.48
N ILE A 20 10.04 -13.76 6.78
CA ILE A 20 9.18 -12.85 7.56
C ILE A 20 9.74 -11.42 7.60
N ASN A 21 11.05 -11.26 7.84
CA ASN A 21 11.65 -9.95 8.06
C ASN A 21 11.71 -9.08 6.80
N SER A 22 11.83 -9.70 5.61
CA SER A 22 11.78 -8.97 4.33
C SER A 22 10.35 -8.72 3.84
N LEU A 23 9.40 -9.64 4.10
CA LEU A 23 8.01 -9.50 3.64
C LEU A 23 7.20 -8.49 4.48
N TRP A 24 7.49 -8.35 5.78
CA TRP A 24 6.72 -7.49 6.67
C TRP A 24 6.71 -6.00 6.29
N PRO A 25 7.86 -5.40 5.93
CA PRO A 25 7.89 -4.03 5.41
C PRO A 25 7.03 -3.85 4.16
N LEU A 26 7.02 -4.82 3.25
CA LEU A 26 6.25 -4.77 2.01
C LEU A 26 4.74 -4.83 2.29
N PHE A 27 4.30 -5.71 3.21
CA PHE A 27 2.90 -5.76 3.65
C PHE A 27 2.43 -4.45 4.27
N GLY A 28 3.27 -3.84 5.11
CA GLY A 28 2.96 -2.55 5.72
C GLY A 28 2.70 -1.45 4.69
N ILE A 29 3.58 -1.34 3.69
CA ILE A 29 3.44 -0.35 2.62
C ILE A 29 2.22 -0.66 1.75
N ALA A 30 2.04 -1.91 1.32
CA ALA A 30 0.92 -2.31 0.47
C ALA A 30 -0.44 -2.03 1.13
N ASN A 31 -0.58 -2.31 2.43
CA ASN A 31 -1.81 -2.03 3.17
C ASN A 31 -2.11 -0.54 3.30
N GLN A 32 -1.09 0.28 3.55
CA GLN A 32 -1.24 1.73 3.61
C GLN A 32 -1.64 2.32 2.24
N LEU A 33 -1.06 1.80 1.16
CA LEU A 33 -1.40 2.18 -0.20
C LEU A 33 -2.83 1.76 -0.60
N LEU A 34 -3.28 0.57 -0.17
CA LEU A 34 -4.67 0.15 -0.33
C LEU A 34 -5.64 1.06 0.46
N ALA A 35 -5.29 1.41 1.69
CA ALA A 35 -6.08 2.35 2.50
C ALA A 35 -6.17 3.73 1.83
N ALA A 36 -5.09 4.20 1.18
CA ALA A 36 -5.12 5.45 0.42
C ALA A 36 -6.09 5.39 -0.75
N ILE A 37 -6.13 4.28 -1.50
CA ILE A 37 -7.11 4.07 -2.59
C ILE A 37 -8.53 4.06 -2.02
N ALA A 38 -8.77 3.34 -0.91
CA ALA A 38 -10.08 3.27 -0.27
C ALA A 38 -10.57 4.66 0.17
N LEU A 39 -9.71 5.49 0.76
CA LEU A 39 -10.01 6.86 1.13
C LEU A 39 -10.27 7.76 -0.08
N CYS A 40 -9.58 7.55 -1.21
CA CYS A 40 -9.88 8.26 -2.46
C CYS A 40 -11.29 7.93 -2.97
N VAL A 41 -11.67 6.65 -2.94
CA VAL A 41 -13.02 6.20 -3.33
C VAL A 41 -14.07 6.76 -2.38
N ALA A 42 -13.86 6.67 -1.07
CA ALA A 42 -14.78 7.23 -0.06
C ALA A 42 -14.97 8.74 -0.24
N THR A 43 -13.88 9.47 -0.48
CA THR A 43 -13.95 10.92 -0.78
C THR A 43 -14.77 11.19 -2.03
N THR A 44 -14.57 10.39 -3.09
CA THR A 44 -15.33 10.50 -4.34
C THR A 44 -16.83 10.31 -4.12
N ILE A 45 -17.22 9.32 -3.31
CA ILE A 45 -18.62 9.05 -2.97
C ILE A 45 -19.22 10.23 -2.20
N LEU A 46 -18.53 10.73 -1.16
CA LEU A 46 -19.00 11.87 -0.37
C LEU A 46 -19.21 13.14 -1.21
N ILE A 47 -18.27 13.43 -2.12
CA ILE A 47 -18.40 14.59 -3.02
C ILE A 47 -19.61 14.46 -3.94
N LYS A 48 -19.89 13.25 -4.44
CA LYS A 48 -21.06 13.01 -5.30
C LYS A 48 -22.38 13.13 -4.54
N MET A 49 -22.46 12.65 -3.29
CA MET A 49 -23.70 12.68 -2.49
C MET A 49 -23.96 14.03 -1.83
N HIS A 50 -22.94 14.68 -1.25
CA HIS A 50 -23.10 15.84 -0.37
C HIS A 50 -22.25 17.05 -0.77
N GLY A 51 -21.54 16.99 -1.90
CA GLY A 51 -20.64 18.05 -2.33
C GLY A 51 -19.45 18.23 -1.37
N ALA A 52 -18.96 19.46 -1.25
CA ALA A 52 -17.75 19.76 -0.47
C ALA A 52 -17.94 19.68 1.07
N ARG A 53 -19.18 19.63 1.58
CA ARG A 53 -19.47 19.80 3.01
C ARG A 53 -18.78 18.77 3.90
N TYR A 54 -18.74 17.51 3.47
CA TYR A 54 -18.21 16.40 4.27
C TYR A 54 -16.90 15.82 3.75
N MET A 55 -16.39 16.31 2.61
CA MET A 55 -15.19 15.71 1.98
C MET A 55 -13.94 15.79 2.86
N TRP A 56 -13.85 16.79 3.75
CA TRP A 56 -12.70 16.97 4.63
C TRP A 56 -12.49 15.78 5.58
N ILE A 57 -13.57 15.06 5.94
CA ILE A 57 -13.55 13.92 6.87
C ILE A 57 -12.65 12.81 6.33
N THR A 58 -12.68 12.55 5.02
CA THR A 58 -11.86 11.54 4.36
C THR A 58 -10.56 12.13 3.80
N CYS A 59 -10.57 13.39 3.36
CA CYS A 59 -9.37 14.06 2.85
C CYS A 59 -8.28 14.27 3.91
N ALA A 60 -8.65 14.60 5.15
CA ALA A 60 -7.68 14.81 6.23
C ALA A 60 -6.84 13.53 6.55
N PRO A 61 -7.46 12.37 6.83
CA PRO A 61 -6.70 11.13 7.03
C PRO A 61 -6.00 10.68 5.74
N LEU A 62 -6.57 10.94 4.56
CA LEU A 62 -5.90 10.64 3.28
C LEU A 62 -4.60 11.44 3.14
N ALA A 63 -4.63 12.74 3.39
CA ALA A 63 -3.45 13.59 3.28
C ALA A 63 -2.34 13.14 4.23
N TRP A 64 -2.69 12.85 5.49
CA TRP A 64 -1.75 12.30 6.47
C TRP A 64 -1.16 10.97 5.99
N LEU A 65 -2.01 10.05 5.55
CA LEU A 65 -1.60 8.73 5.09
C LEU A 65 -0.67 8.82 3.89
N ILE A 66 -0.99 9.65 2.90
CA ILE A 66 -0.13 9.88 1.72
C ILE A 66 1.24 10.41 2.15
N VAL A 67 1.29 11.43 3.02
CA VAL A 67 2.55 12.00 3.50
C VAL A 67 3.43 10.93 4.16
N VAL A 68 2.89 10.17 5.11
CA VAL A 68 3.66 9.16 5.83
C VAL A 68 4.07 8.01 4.91
N THR A 69 3.14 7.49 4.10
CA THR A 69 3.38 6.32 3.25
C THR A 69 4.37 6.62 2.13
N PHE A 70 4.27 7.79 1.50
CA PHE A 70 5.20 8.20 0.45
C PHE A 70 6.59 8.49 1.02
N THR A 71 6.67 9.12 2.19
CA THR A 71 7.95 9.36 2.86
C THR A 71 8.63 8.04 3.21
N ALA A 72 7.88 7.09 3.79
CA ALA A 72 8.39 5.77 4.13
C ALA A 72 8.79 4.97 2.88
N GLY A 73 7.97 4.99 1.83
CA GLY A 73 8.27 4.33 0.55
C GLY A 73 9.53 4.88 -0.12
N TYR A 74 9.68 6.20 -0.12
CA TYR A 74 10.89 6.85 -0.63
C TYR A 74 12.14 6.43 0.16
N GLN A 75 12.07 6.45 1.50
CA GLN A 75 13.16 5.99 2.36
C GLN A 75 13.48 4.50 2.15
N LYS A 76 12.46 3.67 1.93
CA LYS A 76 12.63 2.23 1.69
C LYS A 76 13.34 1.93 0.37
N ILE A 77 13.17 2.76 -0.66
CA ILE A 77 13.86 2.56 -1.94
C ILE A 77 15.27 3.18 -1.90
N PHE A 78 15.40 4.41 -1.43
CA PHE A 78 16.60 5.24 -1.66
C PHE A 78 17.46 5.52 -0.42
N SER A 79 17.06 5.08 0.79
CA SER A 79 17.87 5.35 1.98
C SER A 79 19.26 4.71 1.86
N PRO A 80 20.33 5.46 2.18
CA PRO A 80 21.70 4.92 2.16
C PRO A 80 21.96 3.94 3.32
N LEU A 81 21.07 3.90 4.33
CA LEU A 81 21.18 3.00 5.46
C LEU A 81 20.68 1.60 5.06
N PRO A 82 21.53 0.56 5.06
CA PRO A 82 21.12 -0.80 4.65
C PRO A 82 20.01 -1.41 5.50
N ALA A 83 19.78 -0.90 6.71
CA ALA A 83 18.67 -1.33 7.56
C ALA A 83 17.31 -0.78 7.10
N LEU A 84 17.31 0.30 6.32
CA LEU A 84 16.11 0.98 5.85
C LEU A 84 15.89 0.77 4.36
N GLY A 85 16.93 1.01 3.54
CA GLY A 85 16.86 1.03 2.08
C GLY A 85 17.15 -0.31 1.44
N PHE A 86 16.25 -0.76 0.56
CA PHE A 86 16.37 -2.02 -0.18
C PHE A 86 17.60 -2.04 -1.11
N LEU A 87 17.88 -0.94 -1.81
CA LEU A 87 19.04 -0.86 -2.71
C LEU A 87 20.36 -0.84 -1.94
N ALA A 88 20.40 -0.15 -0.79
CA ALA A 88 21.57 -0.14 0.10
C ALA A 88 21.80 -1.52 0.74
N GLN A 89 20.72 -2.24 1.08
CA GLN A 89 20.79 -3.63 1.56
C GLN A 89 21.37 -4.56 0.49
N ALA A 90 20.89 -4.47 -0.75
CA ALA A 90 21.41 -5.25 -1.87
C ALA A 90 22.91 -4.98 -2.09
N ALA A 91 23.32 -3.71 -2.13
CA ALA A 91 24.73 -3.32 -2.29
C ALA A 91 25.63 -3.86 -1.18
N ARG A 92 25.19 -3.80 0.09
CA ARG A 92 25.92 -4.38 1.22
C ARG A 92 26.08 -5.89 1.05
N LEU A 93 25.01 -6.60 0.71
CA LEU A 93 25.04 -8.05 0.52
C LEU A 93 25.96 -8.45 -0.65
N GLU A 94 26.01 -7.65 -1.71
CA GLU A 94 26.94 -7.86 -2.84
C GLU A 94 28.40 -7.74 -2.39
N THR A 95 28.74 -6.74 -1.57
CA THR A 95 30.11 -6.62 -1.04
C THR A 95 30.52 -7.80 -0.16
N VAL A 96 29.58 -8.32 0.65
CA VAL A 96 29.82 -9.51 1.48
C VAL A 96 29.99 -10.75 0.62
N LEU A 97 29.17 -10.92 -0.42
CA LEU A 97 29.30 -12.01 -1.37
C LEU A 97 30.64 -11.97 -2.12
N ALA A 98 31.07 -10.78 -2.55
CA ALA A 98 32.33 -10.56 -3.25
C ALA A 98 33.57 -10.78 -2.37
N SER A 99 33.44 -10.65 -1.05
CA SER A 99 34.55 -10.87 -0.11
C SER A 99 35.01 -12.33 -0.03
N GLY A 100 34.22 -13.27 -0.55
CA GLY A 100 34.56 -14.70 -0.59
C GLY A 100 34.60 -15.38 0.79
N SER A 101 34.18 -14.70 1.85
CA SER A 101 34.20 -15.22 3.23
C SER A 101 33.02 -16.14 3.57
N LEU A 102 32.15 -16.44 2.61
CA LEU A 102 30.93 -17.23 2.81
C LEU A 102 31.10 -18.67 2.32
N SER A 103 30.49 -19.61 3.04
CA SER A 103 30.33 -20.98 2.52
C SER A 103 29.44 -21.00 1.26
N ALA A 104 29.54 -22.06 0.45
CA ALA A 104 28.75 -22.19 -0.79
C ALA A 104 27.23 -22.10 -0.55
N ALA A 105 26.73 -22.64 0.57
CA ALA A 105 25.33 -22.52 0.96
C ALA A 105 24.95 -21.06 1.26
N GLN A 106 25.73 -20.37 2.10
CA GLN A 106 25.50 -18.96 2.47
C GLN A 106 25.62 -18.01 1.27
N ALA A 107 26.46 -18.34 0.29
CA ALA A 107 26.60 -17.57 -0.93
C ALA A 107 25.33 -17.62 -1.79
N ALA A 108 24.74 -18.81 -1.98
CA ALA A 108 23.48 -18.98 -2.70
C ALA A 108 22.31 -18.26 -1.99
N GLU A 109 22.27 -18.36 -0.67
CA GLU A 109 21.30 -17.64 0.18
C GLU A 109 21.41 -16.12 0.04
N THR A 110 22.63 -15.59 0.10
CA THR A 110 22.89 -14.15 -0.05
C THR A 110 22.48 -13.64 -1.43
N GLN A 111 22.67 -14.43 -2.49
CA GLN A 111 22.19 -14.10 -3.83
C GLN A 111 20.66 -13.97 -3.90
N ALA A 112 19.93 -14.88 -3.25
CA ALA A 112 18.47 -14.80 -3.18
C ALA A 112 18.01 -13.52 -2.45
N LEU A 113 18.67 -13.14 -1.36
CA LEU A 113 18.37 -11.91 -0.63
C LEU A 113 18.64 -10.63 -1.44
N ILE A 114 19.72 -10.61 -2.22
CA ILE A 114 20.02 -9.50 -3.14
C ILE A 114 18.90 -9.36 -4.19
N PHE A 115 18.47 -10.47 -4.78
CA PHE A 115 17.38 -10.47 -5.74
C PHE A 115 16.08 -9.96 -5.12
N ASN A 116 15.71 -10.47 -3.94
CA ASN A 116 14.51 -10.06 -3.23
C ASN A 116 14.53 -8.56 -2.90
N ALA A 117 15.64 -8.02 -2.40
CA ALA A 117 15.75 -6.60 -2.10
C ALA A 117 15.58 -5.72 -3.36
N ARG A 118 16.15 -6.14 -4.50
CA ARG A 118 15.96 -5.44 -5.78
C ARG A 118 14.51 -5.54 -6.26
N LEU A 119 13.89 -6.71 -6.15
CA LEU A 119 12.49 -6.92 -6.50
C LEU A 119 11.57 -6.04 -5.65
N ASP A 120 11.80 -6.00 -4.33
CA ASP A 120 11.02 -5.18 -3.40
C ASP A 120 11.14 -3.68 -3.72
N ALA A 121 12.33 -3.20 -4.09
CA ALA A 121 12.52 -1.82 -4.53
C ALA A 121 11.66 -1.50 -5.78
N VAL A 122 11.65 -2.41 -6.77
CA VAL A 122 10.86 -2.26 -8.00
C VAL A 122 9.37 -2.30 -7.69
N VAL A 123 8.91 -3.28 -6.91
CA VAL A 123 7.49 -3.46 -6.54
C VAL A 123 7.00 -2.26 -5.74
N CYS A 124 7.78 -1.78 -4.77
CA CYS A 124 7.46 -0.58 -4.00
C CYS A 124 7.34 0.65 -4.91
N GLY A 125 8.29 0.85 -5.82
CA GLY A 125 8.26 1.95 -6.79
C GLY A 125 7.03 1.89 -7.69
N LEU A 126 6.69 0.70 -8.21
CA LEU A 126 5.51 0.48 -9.03
C LEU A 126 4.21 0.82 -8.29
N PHE A 127 4.07 0.38 -7.04
CA PHE A 127 2.89 0.71 -6.24
C PHE A 127 2.77 2.21 -5.95
N LEU A 128 3.88 2.89 -5.64
CA LEU A 128 3.86 4.34 -5.44
C LEU A 128 3.40 5.09 -6.70
N VAL A 129 3.91 4.69 -7.88
CA VAL A 129 3.48 5.28 -9.17
C VAL A 129 2.00 5.02 -9.43
N LEU A 130 1.52 3.80 -9.22
CA LEU A 130 0.12 3.43 -9.42
C LEU A 130 -0.81 4.25 -8.52
N VAL A 131 -0.51 4.32 -7.21
CA VAL A 131 -1.31 5.10 -6.26
C VAL A 131 -1.26 6.59 -6.58
N THR A 132 -0.12 7.11 -7.02
CA THR A 132 -0.02 8.50 -7.49
C THR A 132 -0.97 8.75 -8.66
N ALA A 133 -1.00 7.85 -9.65
CA ALA A 133 -1.91 7.98 -10.79
C ALA A 133 -3.39 7.98 -10.36
N ILE A 134 -3.77 7.08 -9.46
CA ILE A 134 -5.14 7.00 -8.90
C ILE A 134 -5.49 8.28 -8.13
N LEU A 135 -4.56 8.78 -7.31
CA LEU A 135 -4.76 10.00 -6.54
C LEU A 135 -4.95 11.21 -7.46
N LEU A 136 -4.13 11.34 -8.51
CA LEU A 136 -4.25 12.40 -9.50
C LEU A 136 -5.58 12.32 -10.26
N ASP A 137 -6.01 11.13 -10.68
CA ASP A 137 -7.30 10.95 -11.34
C ASP A 137 -8.47 11.30 -10.40
N SER A 138 -8.38 10.87 -9.14
CA SER A 138 -9.37 11.19 -8.10
C SER A 138 -9.46 12.70 -7.87
N ILE A 139 -8.34 13.40 -7.73
CA ILE A 139 -8.30 14.86 -7.58
C ILE A 139 -8.91 15.55 -8.80
N ARG A 140 -8.55 15.13 -10.02
CA ARG A 140 -9.15 15.67 -11.26
C ARG A 140 -10.66 15.49 -11.28
N LEU A 141 -11.16 14.33 -10.84
CA LEU A 141 -12.58 14.05 -10.72
C LEU A 141 -13.25 14.97 -9.69
N TRP A 142 -12.67 15.13 -8.51
CA TRP A 142 -13.20 16.00 -7.46
C TRP A 142 -13.29 17.46 -7.91
N ILE A 143 -12.23 17.98 -8.52
CA ILE A 143 -12.20 19.33 -9.08
C ILE A 143 -13.30 19.49 -10.15
N GLY A 144 -13.46 18.51 -11.05
CA GLY A 144 -14.49 18.55 -12.08
C GLY A 144 -15.92 18.57 -11.50
N ILE A 145 -16.19 17.80 -10.45
CA ILE A 145 -17.51 17.79 -9.78
C ILE A 145 -17.76 19.11 -9.05
N LEU A 146 -16.74 19.66 -8.37
CA LEU A 146 -16.86 20.91 -7.63
C LEU A 146 -17.01 22.13 -8.55
N ARG A 147 -16.41 22.10 -9.74
CA ARG A 147 -16.56 23.12 -10.79
C ARG A 147 -17.83 22.96 -11.63
N GLY A 148 -18.63 21.93 -11.40
CA GLY A 148 -19.86 21.66 -12.16
C GLY A 148 -19.63 21.12 -13.58
N THR A 149 -18.40 20.76 -13.94
CA THR A 149 -18.07 20.24 -15.27
C THR A 149 -18.30 18.73 -15.40
N ARG A 150 -18.64 18.05 -14.31
CA ARG A 150 -18.96 16.61 -14.27
C ARG A 150 -20.24 16.36 -13.47
N GLU A 151 -21.04 15.43 -13.96
CA GLU A 151 -22.34 15.10 -13.38
C GLU A 151 -22.20 14.37 -12.03
N ARG A 152 -23.05 14.74 -11.05
CA ARG A 152 -23.13 14.09 -9.73
C ARG A 152 -24.02 12.85 -9.79
N ALA A 153 -23.73 11.93 -10.72
CA ALA A 153 -24.50 10.71 -10.85
C ALA A 153 -24.08 9.69 -9.77
N VAL A 154 -25.02 9.36 -8.89
CA VAL A 154 -24.96 8.25 -7.92
C VAL A 154 -26.04 7.25 -8.34
N ARG A 155 -25.68 5.98 -8.49
CA ARG A 155 -26.60 4.89 -8.90
C ARG A 155 -27.16 4.12 -7.71
N GLU A 156 -27.27 4.78 -6.56
CA GLU A 156 -27.87 4.18 -5.37
C GLU A 156 -29.39 4.15 -5.50
N ALA A 157 -30.02 3.11 -4.95
CA ALA A 157 -31.47 3.03 -4.90
C ALA A 157 -32.01 4.18 -4.03
N PRO A 158 -33.19 4.74 -4.35
CA PRO A 158 -33.80 5.78 -3.52
C PRO A 158 -33.96 5.28 -2.08
N PHE A 159 -33.68 6.14 -1.10
CA PHE A 159 -33.90 5.80 0.30
C PHE A 159 -35.38 5.46 0.54
N ILE A 160 -35.66 4.26 1.04
CA ILE A 160 -37.00 3.81 1.45
C ILE A 160 -36.96 3.61 2.98
N LEU A 161 -37.84 4.31 3.71
CA LEU A 161 -37.94 4.20 5.15
C LEU A 161 -38.51 2.82 5.53
N SER A 162 -37.81 2.07 6.38
CA SER A 162 -38.32 0.80 6.91
C SER A 162 -39.58 1.06 7.76
N ARG A 163 -40.73 0.53 7.33
CA ARG A 163 -41.97 0.55 8.12
C ARG A 163 -41.96 -0.69 9.01
N LEU A 164 -41.78 -0.52 10.32
CA LEU A 164 -42.04 -1.58 11.29
C LEU A 164 -43.56 -1.72 11.38
N SER A 165 -44.12 -2.86 10.96
CA SER A 165 -45.53 -3.16 11.19
C SER A 165 -45.72 -3.54 12.66
N PRO A 166 -46.76 -3.03 13.35
CA PRO A 166 -47.07 -3.39 14.74
C PRO A 166 -47.44 -4.87 14.97
N GLU A 167 -47.41 -5.72 13.94
CA GLU A 167 -47.84 -7.12 14.00
C GLU A 167 -46.71 -8.10 14.39
N GLU A 168 -45.50 -7.61 14.67
CA GLU A 168 -44.33 -8.42 15.04
C GLU A 168 -43.93 -8.33 16.53
N THR A 169 -44.81 -7.83 17.42
CA THR A 169 -44.63 -7.85 18.89
C THR A 169 -45.69 -8.69 19.57
#